data_AF-A0A2G8L6N7-F1
#
_entry.id   AF-A0A2G8L6N7-F1
#
_cell.length_a   1.000
_cell.length_b   1.000
_cell.length_c   1.000
_cell.angle_alpha   90.00
_cell.angle_beta   90.00
_cell.angle_gamma   90.00
#
_symmetry.space_group_name_H-M   'P 1'
#
loop_
_entity.id
_entity.type
_entity.pdbx_description
1 polymer ?
#
loop_
_entity_poly.entity_id
_entity_poly.type
_entity_poly.pdbx_seq_one_letter_code
_entity_poly.pdbx_strand_id
1 'polypeptide(L)'
;MNFASLLIFGALVGVAVSQGLVLPDVEARVPHELVDVEPDHGTCYYNTAVYCDAGFFFTDLKSCVRCECTDDHYYVCCGNYAEPKVRKPSHCKLSRDEATCEFILDPKCPKACDILGYYYSDVSDRIDF
;
A
#
# COMPACT_ATOMS: atom_id res chain seq x y z
N MET A 1 -9.37 -58.57 -18.47
CA MET A 1 -7.97 -58.19 -18.20
C MET A 1 -7.52 -57.39 -19.43
N ASN A 2 -7.14 -56.12 -19.39
CA ASN A 2 -6.56 -55.27 -18.36
C ASN A 2 -6.71 -53.79 -18.79
N PHE A 3 -6.73 -52.88 -17.79
CA PHE A 3 -6.12 -51.54 -17.72
C PHE A 3 -6.08 -50.66 -19.00
N ALA A 4 -6.49 -49.40 -19.04
CA ALA A 4 -6.41 -48.36 -18.02
C ALA A 4 -7.30 -47.17 -18.42
N SER A 5 -8.01 -46.64 -17.44
CA SER A 5 -8.52 -45.28 -17.43
C SER A 5 -7.37 -44.27 -17.28
N LEU A 6 -7.71 -43.03 -17.62
CA LEU A 6 -7.05 -41.74 -17.39
C LEU A 6 -6.27 -41.13 -18.55
N LEU A 7 -6.47 -39.82 -18.61
CA LEU A 7 -5.68 -38.72 -19.17
C LEU A 7 -6.25 -38.13 -20.46
N ILE A 8 -6.48 -36.82 -20.61
CA ILE A 8 -6.23 -35.64 -19.78
C ILE A 8 -7.15 -34.55 -20.35
N PHE A 9 -7.89 -33.85 -19.48
CA PHE A 9 -8.41 -32.51 -19.75
C PHE A 9 -7.20 -31.57 -19.87
N GLY A 10 -7.01 -30.95 -21.02
CA GLY A 10 -5.88 -30.04 -21.20
C GLY A 10 -5.84 -29.37 -22.56
N ALA A 11 -7.00 -29.01 -23.11
CA ALA A 11 -7.05 -28.03 -24.18
C ALA A 11 -7.16 -26.64 -23.57
N LEU A 12 -6.30 -25.73 -24.04
CA LEU A 12 -6.32 -24.28 -23.85
C LEU A 12 -5.65 -23.74 -22.58
N VAL A 13 -4.31 -23.69 -22.60
CA VAL A 13 -3.62 -22.45 -22.22
C VAL A 13 -2.53 -22.17 -23.26
N GLY A 14 -2.96 -21.63 -24.39
CA GLY A 14 -2.09 -20.81 -25.22
C GLY A 14 -2.15 -19.39 -24.67
N VAL A 15 -1.23 -19.02 -23.79
CA VAL A 15 -0.79 -17.63 -23.64
C VAL A 15 0.69 -17.65 -23.31
N ALA A 16 1.52 -17.42 -24.33
CA ALA A 16 2.86 -16.90 -24.10
C ALA A 16 2.70 -15.42 -23.74
N VAL A 17 2.92 -15.07 -22.48
CA VAL A 17 3.18 -13.68 -22.07
C VAL A 17 4.60 -13.63 -21.53
N SER A 18 5.51 -13.12 -22.34
CA SER A 18 6.85 -12.74 -21.92
C SER A 18 6.80 -11.35 -21.30
N GLN A 19 6.46 -11.19 -20.03
CA GLN A 19 6.63 -9.92 -19.32
C GLN A 19 6.96 -10.19 -17.86
N GLY A 20 8.11 -9.66 -17.42
CA GLY A 20 8.62 -9.51 -16.04
C GLY A 20 8.15 -10.51 -14.98
N LEU A 21 9.11 -11.19 -14.32
CA LEU A 21 8.86 -11.84 -13.05
C LEU A 21 8.22 -10.83 -12.08
N VAL A 22 6.89 -10.91 -11.91
CA VAL A 22 6.21 -10.25 -10.79
C VAL A 22 6.52 -11.13 -9.59
N LEU A 23 7.52 -10.72 -8.80
CA LEU A 23 7.72 -11.28 -7.47
C LEU A 23 6.41 -11.07 -6.69
N PRO A 24 5.90 -12.07 -5.94
CA PRO A 24 4.70 -11.90 -5.12
C PRO A 24 4.90 -10.69 -4.22
N ASP A 25 3.89 -9.83 -4.04
CA ASP A 25 3.95 -8.62 -3.21
C ASP A 25 4.71 -8.88 -1.90
N VAL A 26 5.98 -8.48 -1.88
CA VAL A 26 6.80 -8.48 -0.65
C VAL A 26 6.70 -7.08 -0.07
N GLU A 27 5.47 -6.65 0.20
CA GLU A 27 5.21 -5.42 0.94
C GLU A 27 5.46 -5.71 2.43
N ALA A 28 6.64 -5.33 2.92
CA ALA A 28 6.95 -5.43 4.33
C ALA A 28 6.51 -4.14 5.02
N ARG A 29 5.54 -4.23 5.95
CA ARG A 29 5.05 -3.07 6.68
C ARG A 29 6.17 -2.47 7.54
N VAL A 30 6.34 -1.16 7.46
CA VAL A 30 7.14 -0.40 8.43
C VAL A 30 6.33 -0.33 9.73
N PRO A 31 6.97 -0.45 10.92
CA PRO A 31 6.29 -0.14 12.17
C PRO A 31 5.61 1.22 12.11
N HIS A 32 4.47 1.34 12.79
CA HIS A 32 3.77 2.61 12.88
C HIS A 32 3.43 2.93 14.33
N GLU A 33 3.31 4.22 14.58
CA GLU A 33 2.97 4.81 15.85
C GLU A 33 1.69 5.64 15.69
N LEU A 34 1.13 6.05 16.83
CA LEU A 34 0.00 6.95 16.89
C LEU A 34 0.48 8.29 17.44
N VAL A 35 0.32 9.35 16.67
CA VAL A 35 0.69 10.71 17.04
C VAL A 35 -0.54 11.61 17.16
N ASP A 36 -0.49 12.61 18.04
CA ASP A 36 -1.63 13.50 18.30
C ASP A 36 -1.80 14.57 17.21
N VAL A 37 -0.69 15.02 16.63
CA VAL A 37 -0.64 16.05 15.57
C VAL A 37 -0.49 15.36 14.23
N GLU A 38 -1.20 15.83 13.21
CA GLU A 38 -1.12 15.29 11.86
C GLU A 38 0.31 15.47 11.30
N PRO A 39 1.00 14.36 10.96
CA PRO A 39 2.32 14.40 10.33
C PRO A 39 2.21 14.62 8.81
N ASP A 40 3.34 14.96 8.18
CA ASP A 40 3.41 15.27 6.74
C ASP A 40 3.16 14.06 5.81
N HIS A 41 3.12 12.84 6.38
CA HIS A 41 2.83 11.60 5.66
C HIS A 41 2.21 10.54 6.57
N GLY A 42 1.64 9.50 5.97
CA GLY A 42 1.05 8.37 6.69
C GLY A 42 2.00 7.19 6.90
N THR A 43 1.41 6.03 7.16
CA THR A 43 2.14 4.77 7.34
C THR A 43 2.89 4.36 6.08
N CYS A 44 4.02 3.69 6.26
CA CYS A 44 4.90 3.28 5.17
C CYS A 44 5.01 1.75 5.04
N TYR A 45 5.46 1.31 3.87
CA TYR A 45 5.85 -0.08 3.59
C TYR A 45 7.09 -0.11 2.69
N TYR A 46 7.88 -1.16 2.84
CA TYR A 46 8.97 -1.48 1.92
C TYR A 46 8.42 -2.31 0.78
N ASN A 47 8.68 -1.88 -0.46
CA ASN A 47 8.45 -2.68 -1.64
C ASN A 47 9.79 -3.21 -2.16
N THR A 48 10.05 -4.48 -1.88
CA THR A 48 11.25 -5.19 -2.36
C THR A 48 10.97 -6.03 -3.60
N ALA A 49 9.74 -6.00 -4.13
CA ALA A 49 9.39 -6.71 -5.36
C ALA A 49 10.00 -6.03 -6.59
N VAL A 50 10.35 -4.74 -6.49
CA VAL A 50 10.94 -3.96 -7.58
C VAL A 50 12.26 -3.34 -7.15
N TYR A 51 13.31 -3.59 -7.93
CA TYR A 51 14.65 -3.02 -7.73
C TYR A 51 14.77 -1.69 -8.48
N CYS A 52 15.16 -0.61 -7.80
CA CYS A 52 15.06 0.74 -8.36
C CYS A 52 16.26 1.22 -9.21
N ASP A 53 17.26 0.37 -9.45
CA ASP A 53 18.48 0.68 -10.24
C ASP A 53 18.26 0.65 -11.78
N ALA A 54 17.01 0.48 -12.24
CA ALA A 54 16.69 0.30 -13.66
C ALA A 54 16.07 1.54 -14.35
N GLY A 55 16.31 2.75 -13.82
CA GLY A 55 15.80 3.99 -14.44
C GLY A 55 14.27 4.09 -14.49
N PHE A 56 13.58 3.27 -13.69
CA PHE A 56 12.12 3.20 -13.63
C PHE A 56 11.64 4.06 -12.47
N PHE A 57 11.16 5.27 -12.78
CA PHE A 57 10.47 6.10 -11.80
C PHE A 57 9.02 5.62 -11.68
N PHE A 58 8.64 5.06 -10.54
CA PHE A 58 7.22 4.95 -10.15
C PHE A 58 6.73 6.31 -9.68
N THR A 59 6.65 7.28 -10.58
CA THR A 59 5.81 8.47 -10.36
C THR A 59 4.43 8.16 -10.92
N ASP A 60 3.69 7.26 -10.28
CA ASP A 60 2.25 7.28 -10.50
C ASP A 60 1.72 8.50 -9.77
N LEU A 61 1.66 9.63 -10.48
CA LEU A 61 1.14 10.93 -10.03
C LEU A 61 -0.33 10.84 -9.54
N LYS A 62 -0.97 9.67 -9.64
CA LYS A 62 -2.32 9.38 -9.12
C LYS A 62 -2.34 8.41 -7.94
N SER A 63 -1.18 7.93 -7.49
CA SER A 63 -1.12 7.06 -6.32
C SER A 63 -1.12 7.92 -5.07
N CYS A 64 -1.99 7.60 -4.10
CA CYS A 64 -2.03 8.27 -2.79
C CYS A 64 -0.85 7.89 -1.88
N VAL A 65 0.26 7.52 -2.51
CA VAL A 65 1.50 7.09 -1.90
C VAL A 65 2.66 7.78 -2.60
N ARG A 66 3.66 8.19 -1.83
CA ARG A 66 4.95 8.66 -2.30
C ARG A 66 5.94 7.54 -2.08
N CYS A 67 6.60 7.12 -3.15
CA CYS A 67 7.61 6.07 -3.11
C CYS A 67 8.98 6.65 -3.46
N GLU A 68 9.99 6.34 -2.65
CA GLU A 68 11.37 6.72 -2.91
C GLU A 68 12.29 5.52 -2.90
N CYS A 69 13.30 5.58 -3.76
CA CYS A 69 14.34 4.56 -3.89
C CYS A 69 15.38 4.79 -2.79
N THR A 70 15.64 3.76 -2.00
CA THR A 70 16.69 3.78 -0.98
C THR A 70 18.06 3.41 -1.55
N ASP A 71 19.12 3.69 -0.79
CA ASP A 71 20.49 3.28 -1.13
C ASP A 71 20.66 1.76 -1.29
N ASP A 72 19.81 0.98 -0.63
CA ASP A 72 19.76 -0.48 -0.70
C ASP A 72 18.94 -0.98 -1.93
N HIS A 73 18.58 -0.07 -2.83
CA HIS A 73 17.88 -0.32 -4.10
C HIS A 73 16.47 -0.92 -4.02
N TYR A 74 15.79 -0.79 -2.88
CA TYR A 74 14.35 -1.05 -2.74
C TYR A 74 13.57 0.25 -2.55
N TYR A 75 12.25 0.22 -2.78
CA TYR A 75 11.39 1.36 -2.54
C TYR A 75 10.86 1.39 -1.11
N VAL A 76 10.79 2.57 -0.52
CA VAL A 76 9.95 2.85 0.64
C VAL A 76 8.78 3.71 0.16
N CYS A 77 7.57 3.24 0.42
CA CYS A 77 6.34 3.88 -0.01
C CYS A 77 5.50 4.28 1.19
N CYS A 78 5.12 5.55 1.27
CA CYS A 78 4.33 6.12 2.37
C CYS A 78 3.06 6.76 1.85
N GLY A 79 1.96 6.68 2.60
CA GLY A 79 0.74 7.43 2.25
C GLY A 79 1.02 8.94 2.25
N ASN A 80 0.50 9.67 1.26
CA ASN A 80 0.68 11.14 1.19
C ASN A 80 0.00 11.87 2.36
N TYR A 81 -1.01 11.24 2.97
CA TYR A 81 -1.75 11.77 4.10
C TYR A 81 -1.81 10.70 5.20
N ALA A 82 -1.79 11.15 6.45
CA ALA A 82 -1.82 10.27 7.60
C ALA A 82 -3.23 9.72 7.83
N GLU A 83 -3.34 8.41 8.09
CA GLU A 83 -4.63 7.79 8.35
C GLU A 83 -5.13 8.20 9.75
N PRO A 84 -6.31 8.82 9.87
CA PRO A 84 -6.81 9.27 11.15
C PRO A 84 -7.35 8.11 12.00
N LYS A 85 -6.92 8.05 13.26
CA LYS A 85 -7.54 7.18 14.26
C LYS A 85 -8.79 7.84 14.81
N VAL A 86 -9.94 7.30 14.46
CA VAL A 86 -11.25 7.81 14.91
C VAL A 86 -11.72 7.17 16.21
N ARG A 87 -12.53 7.91 16.97
CA ARG A 87 -13.08 7.49 18.28
C ARG A 87 -13.89 6.19 18.22
N LYS A 88 -14.73 6.00 17.19
CA LYS A 88 -15.59 4.81 17.03
C LYS A 88 -15.51 4.27 15.60
N PRO A 89 -14.50 3.45 15.26
CA PRO A 89 -14.29 2.96 13.89
C PRO A 89 -15.49 2.20 13.32
N SER A 90 -16.22 1.44 14.13
CA SER A 90 -17.43 0.73 13.69
C SER A 90 -18.61 1.65 13.31
N HIS A 91 -18.56 2.93 13.71
CA HIS A 91 -19.61 3.93 13.52
C HIS A 91 -19.13 5.16 12.74
N CYS A 92 -17.90 5.12 12.23
CA CYS A 92 -17.34 6.15 11.36
C CYS A 92 -16.87 5.45 10.10
N LYS A 93 -17.47 5.78 8.96
CA LYS A 93 -16.97 5.28 7.69
C LYS A 93 -15.78 6.16 7.28
N LEU A 94 -14.63 5.53 7.13
CA LEU A 94 -13.42 6.13 6.59
C LEU A 94 -13.33 5.74 5.10
N SER A 95 -13.21 6.72 4.23
CA SER A 95 -12.90 6.54 2.80
C SER A 95 -11.81 7.53 2.39
N ARG A 96 -11.21 7.33 1.22
CA ARG A 96 -10.19 8.23 0.68
C ARG A 96 -10.63 8.78 -0.66
N ASP A 97 -10.45 10.08 -0.88
CA ASP A 97 -10.66 10.69 -2.19
C ASP A 97 -9.53 10.28 -3.14
N GLU A 98 -9.85 9.81 -4.35
CA GLU A 98 -8.84 9.32 -5.29
C GLU A 98 -8.07 10.46 -6.00
N ALA A 99 -8.63 11.68 -6.01
CA ALA A 99 -8.02 12.82 -6.68
C ALA A 99 -7.15 13.66 -5.71
N THR A 100 -7.61 13.85 -4.47
CA THR A 100 -6.86 14.63 -3.46
C THR A 100 -6.11 13.75 -2.47
N CYS A 101 -6.43 12.46 -2.38
CA CYS A 101 -5.86 11.52 -1.41
C CYS A 101 -6.17 11.84 0.06
N GLU A 102 -7.01 12.84 0.33
CA GLU A 102 -7.48 13.18 1.66
C GLU A 102 -8.50 12.14 2.18
N PHE A 103 -8.52 11.97 3.50
CA PHE A 103 -9.46 11.08 4.15
C PHE A 103 -10.82 11.76 4.38
N ILE A 104 -11.88 11.12 3.87
CA ILE A 104 -13.27 11.54 4.05
C ILE A 104 -13.86 10.75 5.23
N LEU A 105 -14.42 11.48 6.19
CA LEU A 105 -15.04 10.96 7.41
C LEU A 105 -16.57 11.09 7.34
N ASP A 106 -17.28 9.96 7.39
CA ASP A 106 -18.74 9.90 7.39
C ASP A 106 -19.28 9.29 8.71
N PRO A 107 -19.72 10.14 9.66
CA PRO A 107 -20.17 9.70 10.98
C PRO A 107 -21.59 9.13 10.95
N LYS A 108 -21.78 7.89 11.43
CA LYS A 108 -23.12 7.29 11.61
C LYS A 108 -23.81 7.73 12.89
N CYS A 109 -23.06 8.32 13.83
CA CYS A 109 -23.59 8.90 15.06
C CYS A 109 -22.68 10.03 15.57
N PRO A 110 -23.18 10.91 16.47
CA PRO A 110 -22.40 12.03 16.97
C PRO A 110 -21.06 11.59 17.55
N LYS A 111 -20.00 12.32 17.21
CA LYS A 111 -18.61 12.11 17.69
C LYS A 111 -17.96 10.78 17.29
N ALA A 112 -18.57 10.00 16.39
CA ALA A 112 -17.97 8.73 15.96
C ALA A 112 -16.64 8.93 15.23
N CYS A 113 -16.56 9.99 14.42
CA CYS A 113 -15.40 10.36 13.62
C CYS A 113 -14.48 11.39 14.30
N ASP A 114 -14.66 11.67 15.60
CA ASP A 114 -13.70 12.51 16.32
C ASP A 114 -12.31 11.88 16.17
N ILE A 115 -11.36 12.65 15.64
CA ILE A 115 -9.97 12.23 15.45
C ILE A 115 -9.28 12.23 16.82
N LEU A 116 -8.64 11.11 17.14
CA LEU A 116 -7.87 10.90 18.38
C LEU A 116 -6.36 10.92 18.14
N GLY A 117 -5.94 11.04 16.89
CA GLY A 117 -4.55 11.00 16.46
C GLY A 117 -4.44 10.41 15.05
N TYR A 118 -3.22 10.21 14.59
CA TYR A 118 -2.89 9.78 13.23
C TYR A 118 -1.86 8.66 13.25
N TYR A 119 -2.02 7.69 12.35
CA TYR A 119 -1.04 6.63 12.18
C TYR A 119 0.13 7.10 11.31
N TYR A 120 1.34 6.90 11.82
CA TYR A 120 2.58 7.43 11.27
C TYR A 120 3.68 6.38 11.31
N SER A 121 4.55 6.31 10.30
CA SER A 121 5.77 5.49 10.34
C SER A 121 6.98 6.41 10.31
N ASP A 122 7.87 6.35 11.29
CA ASP A 122 9.12 7.12 11.22
C ASP A 122 10.06 6.46 10.20
N VAL A 123 10.36 7.19 9.13
CA VAL A 123 11.28 6.80 8.05
C VAL A 123 12.24 7.94 7.72
N SER A 124 12.41 8.89 8.65
CA SER A 124 13.24 10.09 8.46
C SER A 124 14.73 9.77 8.22
N ASP A 125 15.18 8.58 8.60
CA ASP A 125 16.52 8.07 8.29
C ASP A 125 16.68 7.55 6.85
N ARG A 126 15.57 7.45 6.10
CA ARG A 126 15.51 6.82 4.76
C ARG A 126 14.97 7.72 3.67
N ILE A 127 14.04 8.61 4.00
CA ILE A 127 13.36 9.49 3.04
C ILE A 127 13.15 10.87 3.67
N ASP A 128 13.37 11.92 2.87
CA ASP A 128 13.01 13.30 3.21
C ASP A 128 11.59 13.62 2.71
N PHE A 129 10.69 13.97 3.63
CA PHE A 129 9.32 14.38 3.32
C PHE A 129 9.19 15.88 3.05
#